data_AF-A0A232LNI7-F1
#
_entry.id   AF-A0A232LNI7-F1
#
_cell.length_a   1.000
_cell.length_b   1.000
_cell.length_c   1.000
_cell.angle_alpha   90.00
_cell.angle_beta   90.00
_cell.angle_gamma   90.00
#
_symmetry.space_group_name_H-M   'P 1'
#
loop_
_entity.id
_entity.type
_entity.pdbx_description
1 polymer ?
#
loop_
_entity_poly.entity_id
_entity_poly.type
_entity_poly.pdbx_seq_one_letter_code
_entity_poly.pdbx_strand_id
1 'polypeptide(L)' 'MAHGDISGSNIAFTCIKLSTASKKDLFNVLGTPEYKELVRLDGKPLNKALPKHLVNIATWYGWMGENYEDIRIIDFGE' A
#
# COMPACT_ATOMS: atom_id res chain seq x y z
N MET A 1 26.99 11.58 -10.31
CA MET A 1 26.99 11.73 -8.83
C MET A 1 25.64 11.22 -8.35
N ALA A 2 25.62 10.21 -7.48
CA ALA A 2 24.40 9.60 -6.96
C ALA A 2 24.39 9.75 -5.44
N HIS A 3 23.20 9.81 -4.83
CA HIS A 3 22.97 10.07 -3.40
C HIS A 3 23.63 9.02 -2.48
N GLY A 4 24.03 7.85 -3.00
CA GLY A 4 24.75 6.80 -2.25
C GLY A 4 23.86 5.98 -1.31
N ASP A 5 22.87 6.64 -0.71
CA ASP A 5 21.87 6.06 0.18
C ASP A 5 20.46 6.33 -0.38
N ILE A 6 19.94 5.45 -1.23
CA ILE A 6 18.54 5.51 -1.69
C ILE A 6 17.89 4.17 -1.34
N SER A 7 16.80 4.23 -0.59
CA SER A 7 16.03 3.07 -0.15
C SER A 7 14.55 3.42 -0.05
N GLY A 8 13.67 2.41 -0.01
CA GLY A 8 12.24 2.66 0.21
C GLY A 8 11.94 3.40 1.53
N SER A 9 12.87 3.38 2.49
CA SER A 9 12.75 4.08 3.77
C SER A 9 13.05 5.58 3.70
N ASN A 10 13.72 6.07 2.66
CA ASN A 10 14.08 7.49 2.53
C ASN A 10 13.44 8.18 1.32
N ILE A 11 12.40 7.54 0.74
CA ILE A 11 11.57 8.12 -0.33
C ILE A 11 10.18 8.40 0.23
N ALA A 12 9.70 9.62 0.00
CA ALA A 12 8.31 10.01 0.23
C ALA A 12 7.68 10.48 -1.08
N PHE A 13 6.38 10.28 -1.23
CA PHE A 13 5.64 10.77 -2.38
C PHE A 13 4.30 11.37 -1.95
N THR A 14 3.81 12.33 -2.73
CA THR A 14 2.56 13.02 -2.41
C THR A 14 1.38 12.37 -3.13
N CYS A 15 0.46 11.76 -2.39
CA CYS A 15 -0.73 11.11 -2.96
C CYS A 15 -1.90 12.11 -3.16
N ILE A 16 -1.69 13.21 -3.90
CA ILE A 16 -2.69 14.30 -4.04
C ILE A 16 -4.01 13.75 -4.59
N LYS A 17 -3.94 12.98 -5.69
CA LYS A 17 -5.13 12.37 -6.31
C LYS A 17 -5.84 11.39 -5.39
N LEU A 18 -5.08 10.64 -4.58
CA LEU A 18 -5.62 9.67 -3.62
C LEU A 18 -6.40 10.37 -2.49
N SER A 19 -5.91 11.51 -2.01
CA SER A 19 -6.54 12.26 -0.91
C SER A 19 -7.98 12.72 -1.24
N THR A 20 -8.28 12.92 -2.52
CA THR A 20 -9.59 13.34 -3.04
C THR A 20 -10.35 12.21 -3.74
N ALA A 21 -9.76 11.02 -3.86
CA ALA A 21 -10.36 9.91 -4.60
C ALA A 21 -11.60 9.38 -3.88
N SER A 22 -12.67 9.14 -4.63
CA SER A 22 -13.83 8.46 -4.07
C SER A 22 -13.52 6.96 -3.86
N LYS A 23 -14.27 6.30 -2.96
CA LYS A 23 -14.21 4.84 -2.82
C LYS A 23 -14.46 4.12 -4.15
N LYS A 24 -15.33 4.67 -5.00
CA LYS A 24 -15.63 4.09 -6.30
C LYS A 24 -14.40 4.15 -7.22
N ASP A 25 -13.73 5.30 -7.28
CA ASP A 25 -12.54 5.47 -8.12
C ASP A 25 -11.41 4.55 -7.65
N LEU A 26 -11.24 4.43 -6.34
CA LEU A 26 -10.31 3.49 -5.73
C LEU A 26 -10.58 2.04 -6.15
N PHE A 27 -11.82 1.57 -6.04
CA PHE A 27 -12.17 0.19 -6.43
C PHE A 27 -12.20 -0.02 -7.95
N ASN A 28 -12.38 1.02 -8.76
CA ASN A 28 -12.22 0.92 -10.21
C ASN A 28 -10.76 0.63 -10.59
N VAL A 29 -9.80 1.20 -9.86
CA VAL A 29 -8.35 1.01 -10.11
C VAL A 29 -7.85 -0.27 -9.45
N LEU A 30 -8.15 -0.46 -8.17
CA LEU A 30 -7.63 -1.59 -7.37
C LEU A 30 -8.42 -2.88 -7.56
N GLY A 31 -9.63 -2.80 -8.13
CA GLY A 31 -10.59 -3.89 -8.14
C GLY A 31 -11.26 -4.10 -6.78
N THR A 32 -12.10 -5.13 -6.69
CA THR A 32 -12.69 -5.55 -5.42
C THR A 32 -11.62 -6.28 -4.59
N PRO A 33 -11.45 -5.96 -3.30
CA PRO A 33 -10.48 -6.65 -2.45
C PRO A 33 -10.77 -8.14 -2.36
N GLU A 34 -9.77 -8.96 -2.65
CA GLU A 34 -9.82 -10.37 -2.34
C GLU A 34 -9.53 -10.58 -0.86
N TYR A 35 -10.38 -11.35 -0.18
CA TYR A 35 -10.16 -11.69 1.22
C TYR A 35 -10.51 -13.16 1.48
N LYS A 36 -9.92 -13.71 2.54
CA LYS A 36 -10.17 -15.07 3.01
C LYS A 36 -10.40 -15.04 4.52
N GLU A 37 -11.18 -15.98 5.02
CA GLU A 37 -11.32 -16.17 6.47
C GLU A 37 -9.96 -16.56 7.06
N LEU A 38 -9.59 -15.92 8.17
CA LEU A 38 -8.42 -16.33 8.92
C LEU A 38 -8.81 -17.56 9.73
N VAL A 39 -8.15 -18.69 9.45
CA VAL A 39 -8.38 -19.94 10.17
C VAL A 39 -7.07 -20.42 10.78
N ARG A 40 -7.16 -21.02 11.97
CA ARG A 40 -6.02 -21.69 12.58
C ARG A 40 -5.87 -23.07 11.96
N LEU A 41 -4.64 -23.45 11.67
CA LEU A 41 -4.32 -24.77 11.12
C LEU A 41 -4.67 -25.93 12.08
N ASP A 42 -4.77 -25.63 13.39
CA ASP A 42 -5.16 -26.60 14.42
C ASP A 42 -6.68 -26.68 14.68
N GLY A 43 -7.49 -25.96 13.89
CA GLY A 43 -8.95 -25.96 13.99
C GLY A 43 -9.53 -25.28 15.24
N LYS A 44 -8.70 -24.71 16.12
CA LYS A 44 -9.17 -24.00 17.32
C LYS A 44 -9.75 -22.64 16.95
N PRO A 45 -10.60 -22.05 17.82
CA PRO A 45 -11.10 -20.70 17.60
C PRO A 45 -9.96 -19.67 17.57
N LEU A 46 -10.14 -18.64 16.75
CA LEU A 46 -9.28 -17.47 16.76
C LEU A 46 -9.41 -16.73 18.10
N ASN A 47 -8.30 -16.13 18.53
CA ASN A 47 -8.33 -15.18 19.61
C ASN A 47 -9.17 -13.95 19.19
N LYS A 48 -9.98 -13.40 20.10
CA LYS A 48 -10.80 -12.20 19.86
C LYS A 48 -10.01 -10.97 19.44
N ALA A 49 -8.72 -10.92 19.78
CA ALA A 49 -7.81 -9.85 19.36
C ALA A 49 -7.33 -9.97 17.90
N LEU A 50 -7.55 -11.11 17.25
CA LEU A 50 -7.14 -11.34 15.87
C LEU A 50 -8.25 -10.94 14.88
N PRO A 51 -7.87 -10.46 13.67
CA PRO A 51 -8.83 -10.18 12.62
C PRO A 51 -9.51 -11.47 12.14
N LYS A 52 -10.76 -11.35 11.69
CA LYS A 52 -11.52 -12.49 11.15
C LYS A 52 -11.13 -12.85 9.71
N HIS A 53 -10.54 -11.91 8.98
CA HIS A 53 -10.20 -12.07 7.57
C HIS A 53 -8.78 -11.60 7.30
N LEU A 54 -8.13 -12.25 6.36
CA LEU A 54 -6.93 -11.77 5.70
C LEU A 54 -7.35 -11.15 4.37
N VAL A 55 -6.86 -9.95 4.08
CA VAL A 55 -7.07 -9.27 2.80
C VAL A 55 -5.79 -9.44 1.98
N ASN A 56 -5.94 -9.85 0.73
CA ASN A 56 -4.81 -10.00 -0.19
C ASN A 56 -4.23 -8.62 -0.56
N ILE A 57 -2.96 -8.61 -0.95
CA ILE A 57 -2.30 -7.38 -1.40
C ILE A 57 -2.92 -6.95 -2.73
N ALA A 58 -3.32 -5.69 -2.84
CA ALA A 58 -3.73 -5.11 -4.12
C ALA A 58 -2.49 -4.86 -4.99
N THR A 59 -2.50 -5.37 -6.21
CA THR A 59 -1.44 -5.08 -7.20
C THR A 59 -1.86 -3.89 -8.04
N TRP A 60 -0.96 -2.92 -8.20
CA TRP A 60 -1.19 -1.76 -9.04
C TRP A 60 -0.13 -1.70 -10.14
N TYR A 61 -0.53 -2.05 -11.37
CA TYR A 61 0.34 -1.95 -12.54
C TYR A 61 0.28 -0.54 -13.13
N GLY A 62 1.43 0.03 -13.46
CA GLY A 62 1.50 1.30 -14.20
C GLY A 62 1.75 2.57 -13.37
N TRP A 63 1.96 2.47 -12.05
CA TRP A 63 2.34 3.63 -11.23
C TRP A 63 3.63 4.31 -11.71
N MET A 64 4.54 3.54 -12.34
CA MET A 64 5.80 4.03 -12.91
C MET A 64 5.65 5.10 -14.01
N GLY A 65 4.45 5.36 -14.52
CA GLY A 65 4.17 6.40 -15.53
C GLY A 65 3.51 7.66 -14.96
N GLU A 66 3.32 7.75 -13.65
CA GLU A 66 2.54 8.83 -13.05
C GLU A 66 3.40 10.08 -12.84
N ASN A 67 3.32 11.01 -13.79
CA ASN A 67 4.09 12.27 -13.79
C ASN A 67 3.54 13.35 -12.84
N TYR A 68 2.49 13.04 -12.06
CA TYR A 68 1.76 14.01 -11.25
C TYR A 68 2.07 13.92 -9.75
N GLU A 69 2.80 12.91 -9.31
CA GLU A 69 3.15 12.74 -7.91
C GLU A 69 4.54 13.33 -7.64
N ASP A 70 4.61 14.27 -6.70
CA ASP A 70 5.87 14.78 -6.19
C ASP A 70 6.58 13.67 -5.43
N ILE A 71 7.67 13.14 -5.97
CA ILE A 71 8.60 12.25 -5.26
C ILE A 71 9.67 13.10 -4.58
N ARG A 72 9.86 12.91 -3.29
CA ARG A 72 10.81 13.63 -2.44
C ARG A 72 11.73 12.63 -1.75
N ILE A 73 13.00 12.99 -1.61
CA ILE A 73 13.95 12.25 -0.80
C ILE A 73 13.93 12.87 0.60
N ILE A 74 13.76 12.02 1.62
CA ILE A 74 13.92 12.42 3.03
C ILE A 74 15.33 12.03 3.42
N ASP A 75 16.22 13.00 3.42
CA ASP A 75 17.56 12.85 3.96
C ASP A 75 17.73 13.84 5.12
N PHE A 76 18.33 13.37 6.21
CA PHE A 76 18.72 14.21 7.34
C PHE A 76 20.16 14.72 7.21
N GLY A 77 20.88 14.30 6.16
CA GLY A 77 22.27 14.58 5.92
C GLY A 77 23.19 13.77 6.84
N GLU A 78 24.39 13.48 6.34
CA GLU A 78 25.61 13.46 7.15
C GLU A 78 26.34 14.80 7.01
#